data_AF-A0A2W6DVD2-F1
#
_entry.id   AF-A0A2W6DVD2-F1
#
_cell.length_a   1.000
_cell.length_b   1.000
_cell.length_c   1.000
_cell.angle_alpha   90.00
_cell.angle_beta   90.00
_cell.angle_gamma   90.00
#
_symmetry.space_group_name_H-M   'P 1'
#
loop_
_entity.id
_entity.type
_entity.pdbx_description
1 polymer ?
#
loop_
_entity_poly.entity_id
_entity_poly.type
_entity_poly.pdbx_seq_one_letter_code
_entity_poly.pdbx_strand_id
1 'polypeptide(L)'
;MTAALGHLSTTKWVLLVIGGLIVLSILAAFIGRALMRRGVRPPFIVRRINRISERVIDVIKKPITIAVLDEVAEVLQAGHYTRNIAAALHENHEEIKIMFAEKIKEDPTGRNLRLLPFHDRLINEASETTLRVLLEVLADPRTDELVSDLLRDNIAQIRAAVRARQEGL
;
A
#
# COMPACT_ATOMS: atom_id res chain seq x y z
N MET A 1 29.66 -36.50 7.03
CA MET A 1 28.38 -37.25 7.15
C MET A 1 27.22 -36.29 7.42
N THR A 2 26.94 -35.37 6.48
CA THR A 2 25.90 -34.31 6.61
C THR A 2 25.29 -33.98 5.24
N ALA A 3 25.00 -35.02 4.44
CA ALA A 3 24.44 -34.87 3.09
C ALA A 3 23.22 -35.77 2.87
N ALA A 4 22.38 -35.94 3.90
CA ALA A 4 21.21 -36.83 3.84
C ALA A 4 19.93 -36.23 4.49
N LEU A 5 19.77 -34.90 4.42
CA LEU A 5 18.57 -34.20 4.93
C LEU A 5 17.86 -33.34 3.87
N GLY A 6 18.10 -33.60 2.57
CA GLY A 6 17.55 -32.78 1.48
C GLY A 6 16.32 -33.34 0.75
N HIS A 7 16.08 -34.66 0.78
CA HIS A 7 15.04 -35.28 -0.08
C HIS A 7 13.83 -35.88 0.66
N LEU A 8 13.88 -35.96 2.00
CA LEU A 8 12.82 -36.55 2.82
C LEU A 8 11.71 -35.57 3.23
N SER A 9 11.77 -34.32 2.77
CA SER A 9 10.90 -33.24 3.27
C SER A 9 9.57 -33.19 2.52
N THR A 10 9.56 -33.18 1.19
CA THR A 10 8.33 -32.88 0.43
C THR A 10 7.29 -34.00 0.46
N THR A 11 7.69 -35.26 0.28
CA THR A 11 6.75 -36.40 0.21
C THR A 11 6.08 -36.70 1.54
N LYS A 12 6.80 -36.55 2.66
CA LYS A 12 6.24 -36.72 4.01
C LYS A 12 5.22 -35.63 4.34
N TRP A 13 5.50 -34.38 3.96
CA TRP A 13 4.54 -33.28 4.09
C TRP A 13 3.28 -33.50 3.28
N VAL A 14 3.43 -33.93 2.02
CA VAL A 14 2.28 -34.25 1.15
C VAL A 14 1.43 -35.37 1.74
N LEU A 15 2.06 -36.46 2.23
CA LEU A 15 1.34 -37.56 2.87
C LEU A 15 0.62 -37.15 4.16
N LEU A 16 1.22 -36.27 4.97
CA LEU A 16 0.59 -35.74 6.18
C LEU A 16 -0.62 -34.85 5.85
N VAL A 17 -0.52 -34.02 4.83
CA VAL A 17 -1.64 -33.18 4.37
C VAL A 17 -2.78 -34.05 3.82
N ILE A 18 -2.46 -35.03 2.97
CA ILE A 18 -3.45 -35.95 2.41
C ILE A 18 -4.11 -36.77 3.53
N GLY A 19 -3.32 -37.33 4.45
CA GLY A 19 -3.83 -38.07 5.59
C GLY A 19 -4.72 -37.20 6.48
N GLY A 20 -4.31 -35.95 6.74
CA GLY A 20 -5.11 -34.96 7.48
C GLY A 20 -6.44 -34.65 6.80
N LEU A 21 -6.45 -34.46 5.48
CA LEU A 21 -7.67 -34.22 4.69
C LEU A 21 -8.62 -35.42 4.74
N ILE A 22 -8.10 -36.64 4.62
CA ILE A 22 -8.91 -37.86 4.70
C ILE A 22 -9.56 -37.99 6.08
N VAL A 23 -8.79 -37.80 7.15
CA VAL A 23 -9.31 -37.84 8.53
C VAL A 23 -10.38 -36.77 8.74
N LEU A 24 -10.12 -35.54 8.27
CA LEU A 24 -11.07 -34.44 8.35
C LEU A 24 -12.38 -34.77 7.63
N SER A 25 -12.29 -35.38 6.44
CA SER A 25 -13.45 -35.75 5.63
C SER A 25 -14.28 -36.86 6.28
N ILE A 26 -13.63 -37.87 6.86
CA ILE A 26 -14.31 -38.94 7.62
C ILE A 26 -15.00 -38.36 8.85
N LEU A 27 -14.32 -37.47 9.58
CA LEU A 27 -14.86 -36.82 10.77
C LEU A 27 -16.07 -35.94 10.42
N ALA A 28 -16.01 -35.18 9.33
CA ALA A 28 -17.11 -34.36 8.84
C ALA A 28 -18.34 -35.22 8.48
N ALA A 29 -18.14 -36.35 7.80
CA ALA A 29 -19.21 -37.30 7.48
C ALA A 29 -19.84 -37.91 8.75
N PHE A 30 -19.01 -38.26 9.74
CA PHE A 30 -19.47 -38.82 11.02
C PHE A 30 -20.29 -37.79 11.83
N ILE A 31 -19.79 -36.55 11.92
CA ILE A 31 -20.47 -35.43 12.59
C ILE A 31 -21.80 -35.11 11.89
N GLY A 32 -21.80 -35.03 10.56
CA GLY A 32 -23.02 -34.79 9.76
C GLY A 32 -24.08 -35.86 10.02
N ARG A 33 -23.69 -37.13 10.04
CA ARG A 33 -24.59 -38.25 10.35
C ARG A 33 -25.11 -38.21 11.79
N ALA A 34 -24.26 -37.88 12.76
CA ALA A 34 -24.65 -37.74 14.17
C ALA A 34 -25.63 -36.57 14.40
N LEU A 35 -25.43 -35.44 13.71
CA LEU A 35 -26.31 -34.27 13.74
C LEU A 35 -27.69 -34.57 13.13
N MET A 36 -27.74 -35.28 11.99
CA MET A 36 -29.00 -35.72 11.38
C MET A 36 -29.78 -36.64 12.32
N ARG A 37 -29.11 -37.60 12.99
CA ARG A 37 -29.74 -38.50 13.96
C ARG A 37 -30.34 -37.77 15.17
N ARG A 38 -29.80 -36.61 15.55
CA ARG A 38 -30.34 -35.77 16.63
C ARG A 38 -31.47 -34.81 16.20
N GLY A 39 -31.93 -34.89 14.94
CA GLY A 39 -33.02 -34.04 14.44
C GLY A 39 -32.64 -32.57 14.27
N VAL A 40 -31.34 -32.27 14.16
CA VAL A 40 -30.86 -30.90 13.98
C VAL A 40 -31.27 -30.39 12.61
N ARG A 41 -32.08 -29.32 12.57
CA ARG A 41 -32.59 -28.75 11.31
C ARG A 41 -31.44 -28.14 10.48
N PRO A 42 -31.45 -28.32 9.14
CA PRO A 42 -30.46 -27.72 8.23
C PRO A 42 -30.14 -26.23 8.48
N PRO A 43 -31.12 -25.33 8.72
CA PRO A 43 -30.84 -23.91 8.94
C PRO A 43 -30.06 -23.61 10.25
N PHE A 44 -30.03 -24.52 11.23
CA PHE A 44 -29.21 -24.33 12.44
C PHE A 44 -27.72 -24.59 12.15
N ILE A 45 -27.42 -25.65 11.39
CA ILE A 45 -26.04 -26.01 11.01
C ILE A 45 -25.42 -24.93 10.12
N VAL A 46 -26.16 -24.46 9.11
CA VAL A 46 -25.68 -23.39 8.21
C VAL A 46 -25.35 -22.11 8.98
N ARG A 47 -26.20 -21.69 9.92
CA ARG A 47 -25.94 -20.50 10.76
C ARG A 47 -24.71 -20.66 11.65
N ARG A 48 -24.45 -21.86 12.16
CA ARG A 48 -23.26 -22.14 12.99
C ARG A 48 -21.99 -22.17 12.15
N ILE A 49 -22.04 -22.77 10.96
CA ILE A 49 -20.93 -22.77 10.00
C ILE A 49 -20.60 -21.34 9.61
N ASN A 50 -21.58 -20.51 9.22
CA ASN A 50 -21.32 -19.12 8.83
C ASN A 50 -20.59 -18.34 9.92
N ARG A 51 -21.02 -18.45 11.19
CA ARG A 51 -20.36 -17.75 12.31
C ARG A 51 -18.94 -18.25 12.59
N ILE A 52 -18.69 -19.55 12.39
CA ILE A 52 -17.34 -20.12 12.54
C ILE A 52 -16.46 -19.67 11.37
N SER A 53 -16.98 -19.69 10.14
CA SER A 53 -16.28 -19.20 8.96
C SER A 53 -15.90 -17.73 9.09
N GLU A 54 -16.82 -16.87 9.52
CA GLU A 54 -16.54 -15.45 9.81
C GLU A 54 -15.40 -15.31 10.82
N ARG A 55 -15.46 -16.03 11.95
CA ARG A 55 -14.42 -15.98 12.99
C ARG A 55 -13.06 -16.48 12.50
N VAL A 56 -13.03 -17.57 11.72
CA VAL A 56 -11.80 -18.11 11.14
C VAL A 56 -11.21 -17.13 10.12
N ILE A 57 -12.07 -16.55 9.27
CA ILE A 57 -11.67 -15.53 8.28
C ILE A 57 -11.07 -14.32 8.99
N ASP A 58 -11.67 -13.85 10.08
CA ASP A 58 -11.16 -12.71 10.83
C ASP A 58 -9.79 -13.00 11.45
N VAL A 59 -9.59 -14.20 12.03
CA VAL A 59 -8.28 -14.62 12.57
C VAL A 59 -7.20 -14.65 11.49
N ILE A 60 -7.54 -15.03 10.26
CA ILE A 60 -6.59 -15.11 9.14
C ILE A 60 -6.35 -13.72 8.52
N LYS A 61 -7.36 -12.85 8.45
CA LYS A 61 -7.23 -11.52 7.84
C LYS A 61 -6.24 -10.63 8.57
N LYS A 62 -6.24 -10.64 9.92
CA LYS A 62 -5.35 -9.76 10.72
C LYS A 62 -3.86 -9.92 10.36
N PRO A 63 -3.26 -11.13 10.40
CA PRO A 63 -1.86 -11.31 10.06
C PRO A 63 -1.58 -11.03 8.58
N ILE A 64 -2.51 -11.33 7.67
CA ILE A 64 -2.36 -10.99 6.25
C ILE A 64 -2.29 -9.48 6.06
N THR A 65 -3.19 -8.70 6.68
CA THR A 65 -3.20 -7.24 6.57
C THR A 65 -1.89 -6.64 7.09
N ILE A 66 -1.36 -7.14 8.19
CA ILE A 66 -0.08 -6.66 8.75
C ILE A 66 1.07 -7.01 7.81
N ALA A 67 1.12 -8.26 7.32
CA ALA A 67 2.18 -8.70 6.40
C ALA A 67 2.17 -7.93 5.08
N VAL A 68 0.99 -7.71 4.49
CA VAL A 68 0.85 -6.90 3.26
C VAL A 68 1.27 -5.46 3.52
N LEU A 69 0.91 -4.88 4.66
CA LEU A 69 1.32 -3.51 4.98
C LEU A 69 2.84 -3.40 5.18
N ASP A 70 3.47 -4.42 5.77
CA ASP A 70 4.92 -4.49 5.93
C ASP A 70 5.63 -4.59 4.55
N GLU A 71 5.10 -5.39 3.62
CA GLU A 71 5.61 -5.50 2.25
C GLU A 71 5.44 -4.18 1.47
N VAL A 72 4.25 -3.57 1.53
CA VAL A 72 3.96 -2.29 0.86
C VAL A 72 4.85 -1.18 1.44
N ALA A 73 5.09 -1.18 2.75
CA ALA A 73 5.99 -0.24 3.40
C ALA A 73 7.41 -0.34 2.86
N GLU A 74 7.91 -1.56 2.66
CA GLU A 74 9.26 -1.80 2.12
C GLU A 74 9.38 -1.31 0.68
N VAL A 75 8.38 -1.61 -0.16
CA VAL A 75 8.34 -1.12 -1.56
C VAL A 75 8.26 0.40 -1.62
N LEU A 76 7.42 1.02 -0.77
CA LEU A 76 7.30 2.47 -0.73
C LEU A 76 8.59 3.14 -0.24
N GLN A 77 9.35 2.53 0.67
CA GLN A 77 10.63 3.09 1.11
C GLN A 77 11.73 3.05 0.04
N ALA A 78 11.64 2.14 -0.93
CA ALA A 78 12.62 1.98 -2.00
C ALA A 78 12.36 2.88 -3.23
N GLY A 79 11.28 3.67 -3.24
CA GLY A 79 10.86 4.45 -4.41
C GLY A 79 11.58 5.80 -4.56
N HIS A 80 11.81 6.23 -5.82
CA HIS A 80 12.33 7.56 -6.17
C HIS A 80 11.20 8.55 -6.51
N TYR A 81 10.51 9.06 -5.48
CA TYR A 81 9.30 9.86 -5.67
C TYR A 81 9.56 11.22 -6.29
N THR A 82 10.62 11.91 -5.88
CA THR A 82 10.88 13.26 -6.36
C THR A 82 11.23 13.24 -7.85
N ARG A 83 11.96 12.21 -8.29
CA ARG A 83 12.27 11.97 -9.70
C ARG A 83 11.03 11.64 -10.52
N ASN A 84 10.11 10.84 -9.98
CA ASN A 84 8.83 10.55 -10.64
C ASN A 84 7.97 11.82 -10.78
N ILE A 85 7.94 12.67 -9.75
CA ILE A 85 7.23 13.97 -9.80
C ILE A 85 7.89 14.90 -10.81
N ALA A 86 9.23 14.99 -10.81
CA ALA A 86 9.96 15.79 -11.79
C ALA A 86 9.68 15.33 -13.23
N ALA A 87 9.63 14.01 -13.47
CA ALA A 87 9.28 13.45 -14.77
C ALA A 87 7.86 13.84 -15.19
N ALA A 88 6.87 13.70 -14.29
CA ALA A 88 5.49 14.07 -14.57
C ALA A 88 5.31 15.58 -14.81
N LEU A 89 6.03 16.43 -14.05
CA LEU A 89 6.02 17.88 -14.26
C LEU A 89 6.68 18.28 -15.58
N HIS A 90 7.75 17.58 -15.97
CA HIS A 90 8.44 17.82 -17.24
C HIS A 90 7.58 17.39 -18.43
N GLU A 91 6.85 16.28 -18.33
CA GLU A 91 5.93 15.82 -19.38
C GLU A 91 4.80 16.83 -19.63
N ASN A 92 4.35 17.54 -18.58
CA ASN A 92 3.30 18.55 -18.66
C ASN A 92 3.84 19.99 -18.60
N HIS A 93 5.08 20.22 -19.03
CA HIS A 93 5.82 21.48 -18.86
C HIS A 93 5.03 22.72 -19.29
N GLU A 94 4.39 22.68 -20.45
CA GLU A 94 3.65 23.83 -20.99
C GLU A 94 2.44 24.21 -20.15
N GLU A 95 1.68 23.22 -19.66
CA GLU A 95 0.50 23.45 -18.83
C GLU A 95 0.90 24.00 -17.45
N ILE A 96 1.95 23.43 -16.85
CA ILE A 96 2.48 23.91 -15.57
C ILE A 96 3.03 25.33 -15.70
N LYS A 97 3.74 25.65 -16.78
CA LYS A 97 4.25 27.00 -17.04
C LYS A 97 3.13 28.03 -17.14
N ILE A 98 2.04 27.71 -17.84
CA ILE A 98 0.86 28.59 -17.93
C ILE A 98 0.27 28.81 -16.54
N MET A 99 0.09 27.74 -15.77
CA MET A 99 -0.41 27.82 -14.40
C MET A 99 0.47 28.70 -13.50
N PHE A 100 1.80 28.57 -13.60
CA PHE A 100 2.73 29.41 -12.84
C PHE A 100 2.63 30.89 -13.25
N ALA A 101 2.54 31.18 -14.55
CA ALA A 101 2.38 32.54 -15.05
C ALA A 101 1.09 33.19 -14.55
N GLU A 102 -0.01 32.42 -14.54
CA GLU A 102 -1.29 32.84 -13.97
C GLU A 102 -1.16 33.14 -12.47
N LYS A 103 -0.54 32.25 -11.70
CA LYS A 103 -0.37 32.44 -10.24
C LYS A 103 0.53 33.62 -9.90
N ILE A 104 1.60 33.85 -10.65
CA ILE A 104 2.46 35.03 -10.47
C ILE A 104 1.69 36.32 -10.79
N LYS A 105 0.81 36.30 -11.80
CA LYS A 105 -0.02 37.46 -12.15
C LYS A 105 -1.11 37.75 -11.11
N GLU A 106 -1.58 36.72 -10.42
CA GLU A 106 -2.55 36.79 -9.33
C GLU A 106 -1.92 37.13 -7.96
N ASP A 107 -0.60 37.02 -7.81
CA ASP A 107 0.10 37.25 -6.55
C ASP A 107 -0.07 38.72 -6.08
N PRO A 108 -0.64 38.96 -4.88
CA PRO A 108 -0.80 40.30 -4.32
C PRO A 108 0.54 41.03 -4.09
N THR A 109 1.63 40.30 -3.90
CA THR A 109 3.00 40.82 -3.76
C THR A 109 3.55 41.34 -5.09
N GLY A 110 3.10 40.73 -6.20
CA GLY A 110 3.46 41.10 -7.58
C GLY A 110 2.66 42.25 -8.18
N ARG A 111 1.81 42.93 -7.39
CA ARG A 111 0.88 43.97 -7.89
C ARG A 111 1.58 45.11 -8.64
N ASN A 112 2.79 45.46 -8.22
CA ASN A 112 3.61 46.49 -8.86
C ASN A 112 4.24 46.01 -10.19
N LEU A 113 4.35 44.70 -10.41
CA LEU A 113 4.90 44.11 -11.63
C LEU A 113 3.99 44.38 -12.83
N ARG A 114 2.66 44.46 -12.61
CA ARG A 114 1.66 44.78 -13.64
C ARG A 114 1.77 46.21 -14.18
N LEU A 115 2.50 47.09 -13.48
CA LEU A 115 2.70 48.48 -13.88
C LEU A 115 3.93 48.66 -14.79
N LEU A 116 4.77 47.63 -14.93
CA LEU A 116 5.99 47.71 -15.74
C LEU A 116 5.69 47.45 -17.22
N PRO A 117 6.35 48.20 -18.14
CA PRO A 117 6.35 47.82 -19.54
C PRO A 117 7.01 46.43 -19.67
N PHE A 118 6.45 45.57 -20.52
CA PHE A 118 6.90 44.19 -20.75
C PHE A 118 6.68 43.18 -19.61
N HIS A 119 5.77 43.46 -18.66
CA HIS A 119 5.45 42.54 -17.56
C HIS A 119 5.14 41.11 -18.00
N ASP A 120 4.41 40.91 -19.11
CA ASP A 120 4.09 39.57 -19.62
C ASP A 120 5.34 38.76 -20.00
N ARG A 121 6.38 39.42 -20.56
CA ARG A 121 7.65 38.75 -20.88
C ARG A 121 8.40 38.36 -19.63
N LEU A 122 8.46 39.26 -18.64
CA LEU A 122 9.10 38.98 -17.36
C LEU A 122 8.43 37.83 -16.61
N ILE A 123 7.09 37.79 -16.62
CA ILE A 123 6.32 36.71 -16.00
C ILE A 123 6.61 35.38 -16.71
N ASN A 124 6.63 35.37 -18.04
CA ASN A 124 6.95 34.15 -18.79
C ASN A 124 8.37 33.64 -18.53
N GLU A 125 9.38 34.52 -18.53
CA GLU A 125 10.76 34.13 -18.20
C GLU A 125 10.91 33.68 -16.74
N ALA A 126 10.23 34.35 -15.81
CA ALA A 126 10.23 33.98 -14.40
C ALA A 126 9.57 32.61 -14.19
N SER A 127 8.44 32.33 -14.85
CA SER A 127 7.76 31.03 -14.79
C SER A 127 8.63 29.92 -15.36
N GLU A 128 9.24 30.13 -16.54
CA GLU A 128 10.15 29.17 -17.17
C GLU A 128 11.36 28.88 -16.28
N THR A 129 11.96 29.92 -15.71
CA THR A 129 13.12 29.79 -14.81
C THR A 129 12.74 29.06 -13.53
N THR A 130 11.59 29.41 -12.94
CA THR A 130 11.11 28.78 -11.71
C THR A 130 10.81 27.29 -11.92
N LEU A 131 10.16 26.95 -13.04
CA LEU A 131 9.87 25.55 -13.37
C LEU A 131 11.17 24.76 -13.56
N ARG A 132 12.15 25.31 -14.26
CA ARG A 132 13.46 24.67 -14.42
C ARG A 132 14.15 24.43 -13.08
N VAL A 133 14.25 25.46 -12.24
CA VAL A 133 14.87 25.34 -10.91
C VAL A 133 14.12 24.33 -10.05
N LEU A 134 12.79 24.30 -10.10
CA LEU A 134 11.98 23.33 -9.37
C LEU A 134 12.28 21.90 -9.82
N LEU A 135 12.39 21.65 -11.13
CA LEU A 135 12.75 20.34 -11.67
C LEU A 135 14.16 19.90 -11.23
N GLU A 136 15.12 20.83 -11.22
CA GLU A 136 16.48 20.58 -10.71
C GLU A 136 16.47 20.24 -9.21
N VAL A 137 15.72 20.99 -8.41
CA VAL A 137 15.56 20.72 -6.97
C VAL A 137 14.91 19.37 -6.72
N LEU A 138 13.88 18.99 -7.49
CA LEU A 138 13.24 17.68 -7.38
C LEU A 138 14.17 16.54 -7.82
N ALA A 139 15.08 16.78 -8.75
CA ALA A 139 16.07 15.80 -9.18
C ALA A 139 17.28 15.69 -8.23
N ASP A 140 17.45 16.63 -7.30
CA ASP A 140 18.54 16.65 -6.33
C ASP A 140 18.43 15.47 -5.33
N PRO A 141 19.51 14.71 -5.10
CA PRO A 141 19.51 13.59 -4.15
C PRO A 141 19.09 13.96 -2.72
N ARG A 142 19.36 15.19 -2.27
CA ARG A 142 19.00 15.66 -0.92
C ARG A 142 17.50 15.83 -0.77
N THR A 143 16.83 16.25 -1.84
CA THR A 143 15.36 16.37 -1.86
C THR A 143 14.72 14.98 -1.86
N ASP A 144 15.29 14.02 -2.59
CA ASP A 144 14.83 12.62 -2.59
C ASP A 144 14.99 11.99 -1.20
N GLU A 145 16.13 12.22 -0.52
CA GLU A 145 16.36 11.79 0.87
C GLU A 145 15.36 12.42 1.84
N LEU A 146 15.15 13.75 1.78
CA LEU A 146 14.18 14.44 2.62
C LEU A 146 12.76 13.88 2.46
N VAL A 147 12.32 13.63 1.23
CA VAL A 147 11.00 13.06 0.96
C VAL A 147 10.93 11.61 1.43
N SER A 148 11.99 10.83 1.24
CA SER A 148 12.08 9.45 1.71
C SER A 148 11.97 9.35 3.23
N ASP A 149 12.62 10.25 3.97
CA ASP A 149 12.53 10.33 5.43
C ASP A 149 11.09 10.65 5.89
N LEU A 150 10.46 11.66 5.27
CA LEU A 150 9.05 11.98 5.55
C LEU A 150 8.13 10.80 5.27
N LEU A 151 8.35 10.06 4.18
CA LEU A 151 7.56 8.88 3.85
C LEU A 151 7.81 7.74 4.84
N ARG A 152 9.06 7.51 5.26
CA ARG A 152 9.41 6.50 6.27
C ARG A 152 8.64 6.75 7.57
N ASP A 153 8.59 7.99 8.04
CA ASP A 153 7.87 8.35 9.26
C ASP A 153 6.36 8.17 9.11
N ASN A 154 5.78 8.63 7.98
CA ASN A 154 4.35 8.46 7.71
C ASN A 154 3.95 6.97 7.59
N ILE A 155 4.77 6.16 6.92
CA ILE A 155 4.54 4.71 6.79
C ILE A 155 4.60 4.03 8.17
N ALA A 156 5.56 4.41 9.02
CA ALA A 156 5.64 3.90 10.38
C ALA A 156 4.38 4.25 11.19
N GLN A 157 3.87 5.47 11.05
CA GLN A 157 2.61 5.90 11.68
C GLN A 157 1.41 5.08 11.18
N ILE A 158 1.29 4.87 9.87
CA ILE A 158 0.22 4.04 9.28
C ILE A 158 0.29 2.61 9.82
N ARG A 159 1.48 2.02 9.88
CA ARG A 159 1.70 0.67 10.45
C ARG A 159 1.23 0.59 11.90
N ALA A 160 1.62 1.55 12.72
CA ALA A 160 1.20 1.61 14.12
C ALA A 160 -0.32 1.74 14.26
N ALA A 161 -0.95 2.63 13.48
CA ALA A 161 -2.40 2.82 13.49
C ALA A 161 -3.18 1.56 13.05
N VAL A 162 -2.70 0.87 12.01
CA VAL A 162 -3.34 -0.37 11.53
C VAL A 162 -3.18 -1.49 12.55
N ARG A 163 -2.01 -1.67 13.16
CA ARG A 163 -1.80 -2.68 14.21
C ARG A 163 -2.69 -2.41 15.42
N ALA A 164 -2.75 -1.17 15.91
CA ALA A 164 -3.62 -0.77 17.00
C ALA A 164 -5.11 -1.06 16.69
N ARG A 165 -5.56 -0.81 15.46
CA ARG A 165 -6.92 -1.14 15.02
C ARG A 165 -7.20 -2.65 15.00
N GLN A 166 -6.21 -3.47 14.65
CA GLN A 166 -6.35 -4.93 14.63
C GLN A 166 -6.28 -5.56 16.02
N GLU A 167 -5.59 -4.93 16.97
CA GLU A 167 -5.51 -5.37 18.37
C GLU A 167 -6.74 -4.96 19.20
N GLY A 168 -7.37 -3.83 18.87
CA GLY A 168 -8.59 -3.33 19.53
C GLY A 168 -9.92 -3.94 19.05
N LEU A 169 -9.88 -4.85 18.07
CA LEU A 169 -11.03 -5.62 17.54
C LEU A 169 -10.95 -7.09 17.97
#